data_AF-A0A957TM88-F1
#
_entry.id   AF-A0A957TM88-F1
#
_cell.length_a   1.000
_cell.length_b   1.000
_cell.length_c   1.000
_cell.angle_alpha   90.00
_cell.angle_beta   90.00
_cell.angle_gamma   90.00
#
_symmetry.space_group_name_H-M   'P 1'
#
loop_
_entity.id
_entity.type
_entity.pdbx_description
1 polymer ?
#
loop_
_entity_poly.entity_id
_entity_poly.type
_entity_poly.pdbx_seq_one_letter_code
_entity_poly.pdbx_strand_id
1 'polypeptide(L)'
;LLPASLPEEEATTLDSSAVETGDVERSGNDPRDAAAAAPSGETISGGGDEAAVVNLESPAVAPAESVASLALTGMAAVLYNAENNTVSENDDILATIVGSSPTTVGFFGYAYYLKHQDRLRTIAIRLPDGQLVGPNATSVANGLYPLARPLYLYTSPAVLREKPDVERFIGCYLSQLPQVMNEVGYLLPSRNLFAQAIQSFNASCQECRRESVAAHPLAENVPICDAGNTAATSIAVVGSSTVQPLSERMASVFAERGFRGTIAVDGSGTGAGFRNFCTLGRGDIVDASRSVTSEERANCSAIGRALVPFPVAVDALAIVVSADNPFLQEASLEELPQIFAYARQWSDVNPTWPHEPIARAIPGAQSGTFDYFVEAIMEGNALR
;
A
#
# COMPACT_ATOMS: atom_id res chain seq x y z
N LEU A 1 -19.67 -7.22 -36.27
CA LEU A 1 -20.96 -6.57 -36.01
C LEU A 1 -20.93 -6.04 -34.58
N LEU A 2 -20.59 -4.77 -34.42
CA LEU A 2 -20.56 -4.07 -33.12
C LEU A 2 -21.97 -3.55 -32.79
N PRO A 3 -22.44 -3.58 -31.53
CA PRO A 3 -23.44 -2.66 -31.03
C PRO A 3 -22.73 -1.55 -30.22
N ALA A 4 -22.83 -0.28 -30.62
CA ALA A 4 -23.92 0.66 -30.41
C ALA A 4 -23.83 1.38 -29.05
N SER A 5 -23.63 2.68 -29.16
CA SER A 5 -23.40 3.75 -28.18
C SER A 5 -24.59 3.97 -27.23
N LEU A 6 -24.27 4.36 -25.99
CA LEU A 6 -25.21 4.87 -24.99
C LEU A 6 -25.41 6.39 -25.16
N PRO A 7 -26.60 6.96 -24.87
CA PRO A 7 -26.87 8.38 -25.00
C PRO A 7 -26.42 9.18 -23.77
N GLU A 8 -26.02 10.43 -24.03
CA GLU A 8 -25.69 11.47 -23.05
C GLU A 8 -26.94 11.90 -22.27
N GLU A 9 -26.84 12.01 -20.94
CA GLU A 9 -27.82 12.72 -20.12
C GLU A 9 -27.31 14.10 -19.70
N GLU A 10 -28.22 15.07 -19.84
CA GLU A 10 -28.07 16.49 -19.64
C GLU A 10 -27.72 16.86 -18.19
N ALA A 11 -26.67 17.66 -18.04
CA ALA A 11 -26.37 18.37 -16.80
C ALA A 11 -27.39 19.50 -16.58
N THR A 12 -28.30 19.30 -15.63
CA THR A 12 -29.16 20.38 -15.11
C THR A 12 -28.40 21.17 -14.04
N THR A 13 -28.21 22.45 -14.34
CA THR A 13 -27.66 23.48 -13.47
C THR A 13 -28.57 23.73 -12.27
N LEU A 14 -28.05 23.58 -11.05
CA LEU A 14 -28.70 24.08 -9.83
C LEU A 14 -28.06 25.39 -9.40
N ASP A 15 -28.94 26.38 -9.36
CA ASP A 15 -28.80 27.79 -9.06
C ASP A 15 -28.38 28.04 -7.61
N SER A 16 -27.50 29.04 -7.44
CA SER A 16 -27.03 29.57 -6.18
C SER A 16 -27.83 30.83 -5.82
N SER A 17 -28.74 30.75 -4.85
CA SER A 17 -29.19 31.97 -4.15
C SER A 17 -29.73 31.68 -2.73
N ALA A 18 -29.16 32.45 -1.79
CA ALA A 18 -29.69 32.98 -0.53
C ALA A 18 -30.37 32.04 0.48
N VAL A 19 -29.91 32.09 1.75
CA VAL A 19 -30.70 32.64 2.88
C VAL A 19 -29.76 33.08 4.02
N GLU A 20 -29.95 34.37 4.33
CA GLU A 20 -29.82 35.17 5.56
C GLU A 20 -29.02 34.73 6.81
N THR A 21 -28.20 35.69 7.19
CA THR A 21 -27.81 36.18 8.52
C THR A 21 -28.87 36.09 9.63
N GLY A 22 -28.43 35.67 10.81
CA GLY A 22 -29.12 35.88 12.08
C GLY A 22 -28.10 36.11 13.21
N ASP A 23 -28.05 37.34 13.70
CA ASP A 23 -27.30 37.82 14.86
C ASP A 23 -27.73 37.11 16.17
N VAL A 24 -26.75 36.79 17.04
CA VAL A 24 -26.95 36.86 18.49
C VAL A 24 -25.70 37.43 19.17
N GLU A 25 -25.94 38.49 19.92
CA GLU A 25 -24.99 39.27 20.73
C GLU A 25 -24.35 38.48 21.90
N ARG A 26 -23.03 38.66 22.03
CA ARG A 26 -22.31 39.30 23.15
C ARG A 26 -22.45 38.76 24.59
N SER A 27 -21.34 38.22 25.10
CA SER A 27 -20.76 38.47 26.44
C SER A 27 -19.39 37.77 26.47
N GLY A 28 -18.22 38.38 26.64
CA GLY A 28 -17.85 39.47 27.55
C GLY A 28 -17.06 38.89 28.72
N ASN A 29 -15.72 38.75 28.59
CA ASN A 29 -14.73 39.12 29.62
C ASN A 29 -13.31 38.56 29.35
N ASP A 30 -12.34 39.46 29.46
CA ASP A 30 -10.90 39.30 29.71
C ASP A 30 -10.49 40.63 30.43
N PRO A 31 -9.34 40.82 31.13
CA PRO A 31 -8.25 39.93 31.57
C PRO A 31 -7.75 40.17 33.03
N ARG A 32 -6.65 39.47 33.37
CA ARG A 32 -5.56 39.79 34.33
C ARG A 32 -5.77 39.40 35.81
N ASP A 33 -4.92 38.50 36.31
CA ASP A 33 -3.76 38.86 37.17
C ASP A 33 -3.13 37.61 37.83
N ALA A 34 -1.84 37.78 38.17
CA ALA A 34 -1.10 37.17 39.28
C ALA A 34 0.11 36.30 38.90
N ALA A 35 1.26 36.92 39.15
CA ALA A 35 2.61 36.40 39.13
C ALA A 35 2.96 35.59 40.40
N ALA A 36 4.05 34.82 40.27
CA ALA A 36 5.10 34.54 41.26
C ALA A 36 4.74 33.86 42.60
N ALA A 37 5.40 32.72 42.88
CA ALA A 37 6.36 32.60 43.99
C ALA A 37 6.93 31.17 44.09
N ALA A 38 8.26 31.07 44.12
CA ALA A 38 9.00 29.95 44.72
C ALA A 38 9.17 30.21 46.23
N PRO A 39 9.50 29.19 47.03
CA PRO A 39 10.61 29.40 47.97
C PRO A 39 11.65 28.27 48.00
N SER A 40 12.91 28.70 48.19
CA SER A 40 13.99 28.13 49.05
C SER A 40 13.70 26.81 49.78
N GLY A 41 14.62 25.84 49.92
CA GLY A 41 16.08 25.90 49.99
C GLY A 41 16.51 25.26 51.31
N GLU A 42 17.23 24.14 51.26
CA GLU A 42 17.99 23.61 52.41
C GLU A 42 19.18 22.77 51.92
N THR A 43 20.36 23.13 52.40
CA THR A 43 21.69 22.56 52.11
C THR A 43 22.19 21.74 53.29
N ILE A 44 22.69 20.51 53.06
CA ILE A 44 23.70 19.79 53.88
C ILE A 44 24.49 18.89 52.90
N SER A 45 25.70 19.25 52.44
CA SER A 45 27.03 18.94 53.02
C SER A 45 27.47 17.46 52.98
N GLY A 46 28.48 17.17 52.13
CA GLY A 46 29.64 16.36 52.54
C GLY A 46 30.08 15.19 51.65
N GLY A 47 31.30 15.30 51.07
CA GLY A 47 32.11 14.23 50.48
C GLY A 47 31.79 13.95 49.00
N GLY A 48 32.65 14.17 48.01
CA GLY A 48 34.09 13.88 47.94
C GLY A 48 34.25 12.68 47.00
N ASP A 49 34.44 12.93 45.70
CA ASP A 49 35.17 12.04 44.78
C ASP A 49 35.31 12.68 43.37
N GLU A 50 36.30 12.17 42.66
CA GLU A 50 37.07 12.74 41.55
C GLU A 50 36.29 13.30 40.35
N ALA A 51 36.87 14.35 39.75
CA ALA A 51 36.44 14.90 38.48
C ALA A 51 36.72 13.92 37.33
N ALA A 52 35.67 13.22 36.87
CA ALA A 52 35.67 12.54 35.59
C ALA A 52 35.41 13.57 34.47
N VAL A 53 36.40 13.77 33.61
CA VAL A 53 36.28 14.53 32.37
C VAL A 53 35.32 13.76 31.45
N VAL A 54 34.12 14.29 31.25
CA VAL A 54 33.16 13.74 30.29
C VAL A 54 33.56 14.23 28.90
N ASN A 55 34.20 13.36 28.13
CA ASN A 55 34.38 13.55 26.69
C ASN A 55 32.99 13.45 26.04
N LEU A 56 32.51 14.55 25.47
CA LEU A 56 31.35 14.55 24.58
C LEU A 56 31.83 14.06 23.20
N GLU A 57 31.94 12.74 23.04
CA GLU A 57 32.00 12.15 21.70
C GLU A 57 30.60 12.20 21.08
N SER A 58 30.54 12.76 19.87
CA SER A 58 29.36 12.73 18.99
C SER A 58 28.78 11.31 18.92
N PRO A 59 27.43 11.15 18.86
CA PRO A 59 26.86 9.81 18.76
C PRO A 59 27.37 9.15 17.49
N ALA A 60 28.13 8.07 17.66
CA ALA A 60 28.58 7.21 16.59
C ALA A 60 27.33 6.68 15.87
N VAL A 61 27.29 6.84 14.54
CA VAL A 61 26.36 6.11 13.69
C VAL A 61 26.55 4.63 13.99
N ALA A 62 25.49 3.97 14.43
CA ALA A 62 25.52 2.54 14.73
C ALA A 62 26.03 1.78 13.49
N PRO A 63 26.97 0.83 13.63
CA PRO A 63 27.34 -0.02 12.52
C PRO A 63 26.12 -0.85 12.13
N ALA A 64 25.94 -1.06 10.83
CA ALA A 64 24.89 -1.90 10.27
C ALA A 64 24.74 -3.19 11.09
N GLU A 65 23.61 -3.35 11.77
CA GLU A 65 23.29 -4.59 12.46
C GLU A 65 23.32 -5.74 11.45
N SER A 66 23.92 -6.85 11.86
CA SER A 66 24.07 -8.04 11.04
C SER A 66 22.71 -8.61 10.68
N VAL A 67 22.25 -8.31 9.46
CA VAL A 67 21.24 -9.11 8.79
C VAL A 67 21.75 -10.56 8.76
N ALA A 68 20.99 -11.48 9.36
CA ALA A 68 21.08 -12.88 8.96
C ALA A 68 21.06 -12.89 7.43
N SER A 69 22.10 -13.45 6.78
CA SER A 69 22.30 -13.26 5.36
C SER A 69 21.10 -13.80 4.59
N LEU A 70 20.16 -12.92 4.24
CA LEU A 70 19.28 -13.17 3.12
C LEU A 70 20.22 -13.36 1.94
N ALA A 71 20.37 -14.60 1.50
CA ALA A 71 21.07 -14.89 0.25
C ALA A 71 20.17 -14.40 -0.88
N LEU A 72 20.15 -13.08 -1.10
CA LEU A 72 19.50 -12.50 -2.26
C LEU A 72 20.15 -13.10 -3.51
N THR A 73 19.32 -13.42 -4.49
CA THR A 73 19.77 -13.97 -5.78
C THR A 73 19.15 -13.21 -6.93
N GLY A 74 19.72 -13.37 -8.13
CA GLY A 74 19.17 -12.77 -9.34
C GLY A 74 19.07 -11.25 -9.25
N MET A 75 17.98 -10.68 -9.78
CA MET A 75 17.77 -9.24 -9.88
C MET A 75 17.66 -8.53 -8.53
N ALA A 76 17.15 -9.21 -7.50
CA ALA A 76 17.14 -8.69 -6.14
C ALA A 76 18.55 -8.42 -5.62
N ALA A 77 19.49 -9.35 -5.84
CA ALA A 77 20.89 -9.15 -5.44
C ALA A 77 21.56 -8.02 -6.21
N VAL A 78 21.25 -7.86 -7.51
CA VAL A 78 21.81 -6.78 -8.32
C VAL A 78 21.31 -5.42 -7.83
N LEU A 79 20.01 -5.28 -7.59
CA LEU A 79 19.42 -4.05 -7.04
C LEU A 79 20.00 -3.70 -5.67
N TYR A 80 20.02 -4.67 -4.75
CA TYR A 80 20.42 -4.44 -3.37
C TYR A 80 21.90 -4.04 -3.24
N ASN A 81 22.78 -4.68 -4.02
CA ASN A 81 24.22 -4.45 -3.96
C ASN A 81 24.73 -3.35 -4.90
N ALA A 82 23.84 -2.56 -5.50
CA ALA A 82 24.23 -1.44 -6.35
C ALA A 82 25.07 -0.41 -5.58
N GLU A 83 26.03 0.20 -6.26
CA GLU A 83 26.89 1.22 -5.65
C GLU A 83 26.05 2.42 -5.17
N ASN A 84 26.47 3.00 -4.04
CA ASN A 84 25.88 4.22 -3.47
C ASN A 84 24.39 4.09 -3.05
N ASN A 85 24.00 2.88 -2.66
CA ASN A 85 22.73 2.58 -1.99
C ASN A 85 22.78 2.91 -0.49
N THR A 86 21.75 3.62 -0.03
CA THR A 86 21.35 3.66 1.38
C THR A 86 20.06 2.85 1.53
N VAL A 87 20.04 1.92 2.47
CA VAL A 87 18.92 0.99 2.67
C VAL A 87 18.22 1.32 3.99
N SER A 88 16.89 1.25 4.00
CA SER A 88 16.10 1.33 5.23
C SER A 88 14.83 0.48 5.14
N GLU A 89 14.44 -0.15 6.24
CA GLU A 89 13.13 -0.80 6.36
C GLU A 89 12.00 0.19 6.71
N ASN A 90 12.33 1.48 6.86
CA ASN A 90 11.38 2.53 7.21
C ASN A 90 11.27 3.57 6.10
N ASP A 91 10.09 3.64 5.47
CA ASP A 91 9.83 4.54 4.36
C ASP A 91 9.90 6.04 4.73
N ASP A 92 9.62 6.42 5.99
CA ASP A 92 9.78 7.81 6.45
C ASP A 92 11.26 8.20 6.56
N ILE A 93 12.13 7.23 6.89
CA ILE A 93 13.59 7.42 6.86
C ILE A 93 14.05 7.55 5.40
N LEU A 94 13.56 6.70 4.48
CA LEU A 94 13.86 6.84 3.05
C LEU A 94 13.44 8.21 2.52
N ALA A 95 12.22 8.67 2.84
CA ALA A 95 11.73 9.98 2.46
C ALA A 95 12.63 11.11 2.98
N THR A 96 13.13 10.98 4.20
CA THR A 96 14.08 11.95 4.79
C THR A 96 15.41 11.95 4.04
N ILE A 97 15.96 10.78 3.72
CA ILE A 97 17.22 10.64 2.97
C ILE A 97 17.08 11.28 1.58
N VAL A 98 16.02 10.93 0.83
CA VAL A 98 15.76 11.48 -0.50
C VAL A 98 15.60 13.00 -0.44
N GLY A 99 14.85 13.52 0.53
CA GLY A 99 14.63 14.95 0.68
C GLY A 99 15.88 15.75 1.08
N SER A 100 16.89 15.09 1.68
CA SER A 100 18.09 15.75 2.18
C SER A 100 19.10 16.15 1.09
N SER A 101 18.94 15.66 -0.13
CA SER A 101 19.87 15.91 -1.24
C SER A 101 19.13 16.10 -2.56
N PRO A 102 19.41 17.19 -3.32
CA PRO A 102 18.76 17.46 -4.60
C PRO A 102 18.92 16.33 -5.64
N THR A 103 19.97 15.51 -5.54
CA THR A 103 20.29 14.49 -6.57
C THR A 103 20.10 13.06 -6.09
N THR A 104 19.61 12.84 -4.87
CA THR A 104 19.26 11.49 -4.40
C THR A 104 17.93 11.06 -4.99
N VAL A 105 17.87 9.81 -5.46
CA VAL A 105 16.64 9.16 -5.94
C VAL A 105 16.28 8.02 -5.01
N GLY A 106 15.00 7.77 -4.83
CA GLY A 106 14.53 6.61 -4.11
C GLY A 106 13.23 6.06 -4.66
N PHE A 107 12.82 4.93 -4.10
CA PHE A 107 11.47 4.42 -4.30
C PHE A 107 10.89 3.90 -2.99
N PHE A 108 9.58 4.09 -2.82
CA PHE A 108 8.81 3.49 -1.72
C PHE A 108 7.31 3.55 -2.04
N GLY A 109 6.46 3.03 -1.17
CA GLY A 109 5.01 3.06 -1.36
C GLY A 109 4.45 4.48 -1.55
N TYR A 110 3.59 4.68 -2.54
CA TYR A 110 3.00 5.98 -2.87
C TYR A 110 2.25 6.62 -1.70
N ALA A 111 1.63 5.81 -0.84
CA ALA A 111 0.97 6.29 0.38
C ALA A 111 1.93 7.03 1.34
N TYR A 112 3.22 6.65 1.36
CA TYR A 112 4.24 7.35 2.15
C TYR A 112 4.66 8.65 1.48
N TYR A 113 4.80 8.68 0.15
CA TYR A 113 5.06 9.92 -0.57
C TYR A 113 4.00 11.00 -0.29
N LEU A 114 2.72 10.61 -0.20
CA LEU A 114 1.63 11.54 0.13
C LEU A 114 1.82 12.27 1.46
N LYS A 115 2.60 11.72 2.40
CA LYS A 115 2.91 12.35 3.69
C LYS A 115 4.08 13.34 3.63
N HIS A 116 4.89 13.30 2.56
CA HIS A 116 6.16 14.04 2.42
C HIS A 116 6.18 14.93 1.16
N GLN A 117 5.01 15.35 0.67
CA GLN A 117 4.90 16.17 -0.56
C GLN A 117 5.44 17.60 -0.38
N ASP A 118 5.71 18.03 0.85
CA ASP A 118 6.36 19.31 1.18
C ASP A 118 7.82 19.36 0.72
N ARG A 119 8.48 18.20 0.63
CA ARG A 119 9.92 18.09 0.35
C ARG A 119 10.27 17.16 -0.79
N LEU A 120 9.33 16.33 -1.22
CA LEU A 120 9.52 15.36 -2.30
C LEU A 120 8.61 15.66 -3.48
N ARG A 121 9.03 15.18 -4.64
CA ARG A 121 8.16 15.02 -5.80
C ARG A 121 8.39 13.66 -6.45
N THR A 122 7.36 13.15 -7.11
CA THR A 122 7.47 11.94 -7.94
C THR A 122 7.89 12.29 -9.36
N ILE A 123 8.48 11.32 -10.07
CA ILE A 123 8.72 11.42 -11.52
C ILE A 123 7.63 10.69 -12.32
N ALA A 124 7.42 11.12 -13.56
CA ALA A 124 6.55 10.40 -14.49
C ALA A 124 7.26 9.18 -15.08
N ILE A 125 6.51 8.13 -15.37
CA ILE A 125 7.01 6.97 -16.11
C ILE A 125 6.67 7.13 -17.58
N ARG A 126 7.68 7.03 -18.44
CA ARG A 126 7.51 7.03 -19.89
C ARG A 126 7.22 5.61 -20.37
N LEU A 127 6.06 5.43 -20.97
CA LEU A 127 5.61 4.18 -21.57
C LEU A 127 6.24 3.96 -22.97
N PRO A 128 6.22 2.73 -23.51
CA PRO A 128 6.80 2.43 -24.84
C PRO A 128 6.20 3.23 -26.00
N ASP A 129 4.96 3.71 -25.87
CA ASP A 129 4.29 4.58 -26.84
C ASP A 129 4.64 6.07 -26.68
N GLY A 130 5.49 6.41 -25.71
CA GLY A 130 5.93 7.76 -25.38
C GLY A 130 5.01 8.50 -24.41
N GLN A 131 3.89 7.90 -23.97
CA GLN A 131 3.01 8.52 -22.99
C GLN A 131 3.72 8.64 -21.63
N LEU A 132 3.57 9.81 -20.99
CA LEU A 132 4.08 10.07 -19.65
C LEU A 132 2.95 9.88 -18.63
N VAL A 133 3.16 8.99 -17.67
CA VAL A 133 2.18 8.73 -16.62
C VAL A 133 2.84 8.85 -15.26
N GLY A 134 2.44 9.87 -14.49
CA GLY A 134 2.85 10.04 -13.10
C GLY A 134 1.83 9.44 -12.11
N PRO A 135 2.24 9.16 -10.87
CA PRO A 135 1.33 8.68 -9.86
C PRO A 135 0.48 9.83 -9.30
N ASN A 136 -0.83 9.70 -9.38
CA ASN A 136 -1.82 10.56 -8.74
C ASN A 136 -3.02 9.72 -8.31
N ALA A 137 -3.94 10.30 -7.53
CA ALA A 137 -5.13 9.59 -7.05
C ALA A 137 -5.90 8.89 -8.19
N THR A 138 -6.04 9.53 -9.35
CA THR A 138 -6.76 8.98 -10.51
C THR A 138 -5.96 7.91 -11.23
N SER A 139 -4.69 8.15 -11.54
CA SER A 139 -3.87 7.20 -12.31
C SER A 139 -3.59 5.94 -11.50
N VAL A 140 -3.41 6.07 -10.18
CA VAL A 140 -3.19 4.93 -9.29
C VAL A 140 -4.49 4.15 -9.07
N ALA A 141 -5.58 4.81 -8.66
CA ALA A 141 -6.83 4.10 -8.34
C ALA A 141 -7.47 3.39 -9.55
N ASN A 142 -7.16 3.83 -10.77
CA ASN A 142 -7.66 3.23 -12.01
C ASN A 142 -6.63 2.29 -12.68
N GLY A 143 -5.46 2.05 -12.08
CA GLY A 143 -4.42 1.18 -12.65
C GLY A 143 -3.80 1.70 -13.95
N LEU A 144 -3.84 3.02 -14.18
CA LEU A 144 -3.22 3.66 -15.34
C LEU A 144 -1.73 3.93 -15.12
N TYR A 145 -1.33 4.13 -13.86
CA TYR A 145 0.07 4.28 -13.50
C TYR A 145 0.78 2.91 -13.57
N PRO A 146 1.88 2.75 -14.33
CA PRO A 146 2.47 1.44 -14.60
C PRO A 146 3.10 0.75 -13.38
N LEU A 147 3.37 1.49 -12.30
CA LEU A 147 3.86 0.91 -11.04
C LEU A 147 2.76 0.87 -9.97
N ALA A 148 1.49 0.95 -10.40
CA ALA A 148 0.34 0.62 -9.58
C ALA A 148 -0.21 -0.73 -10.02
N ARG A 149 -0.55 -1.58 -9.06
CA ARG A 149 -1.21 -2.87 -9.32
C ARG A 149 -2.46 -3.04 -8.46
N PRO A 150 -3.55 -3.53 -9.05
CA PRO A 150 -4.75 -3.87 -8.30
C PRO A 150 -4.52 -5.14 -7.48
N LEU A 151 -4.97 -5.11 -6.23
CA LEU A 151 -4.97 -6.24 -5.32
C LEU A 151 -6.39 -6.77 -5.20
N TYR A 152 -6.52 -8.10 -5.26
CA TYR A 152 -7.81 -8.79 -5.25
C TYR A 152 -7.83 -9.89 -4.21
N LEU A 153 -9.03 -10.18 -3.73
CA LEU A 153 -9.40 -11.52 -3.28
C LEU A 153 -10.24 -12.20 -4.36
N TYR A 154 -10.12 -13.51 -4.45
CA TYR A 154 -11.00 -14.36 -5.23
C TYR A 154 -11.48 -15.52 -4.37
N THR A 155 -12.74 -15.89 -4.54
CA THR A 155 -13.24 -17.20 -4.10
C THR A 155 -14.30 -17.69 -5.09
N SER A 156 -15.04 -18.74 -4.75
CA SER A 156 -16.15 -19.24 -5.56
C SER A 156 -17.45 -19.28 -4.75
N PRO A 157 -18.62 -19.17 -5.41
CA PRO A 157 -19.91 -19.33 -4.73
C PRO A 157 -20.08 -20.70 -4.08
N ALA A 158 -19.38 -21.74 -4.57
CA ALA A 158 -19.36 -23.05 -3.93
C ALA A 158 -18.70 -22.97 -2.54
N VAL A 159 -17.51 -22.39 -2.45
CA VAL A 159 -16.79 -22.21 -1.16
C VAL A 159 -17.61 -21.35 -0.19
N LEU A 160 -18.20 -20.25 -0.66
CA LEU A 160 -19.03 -19.38 0.19
C LEU A 160 -20.23 -20.11 0.80
N ARG A 161 -20.88 -21.00 0.04
CA ARG A 161 -22.01 -21.81 0.53
C ARG A 161 -21.58 -22.91 1.48
N GLU A 162 -20.42 -23.53 1.24
CA GLU A 162 -19.92 -24.63 2.06
C GLU A 162 -19.27 -24.16 3.36
N LYS A 163 -18.67 -22.96 3.36
CA LYS A 163 -17.93 -22.39 4.49
C LYS A 163 -18.41 -20.97 4.83
N PRO A 164 -19.42 -20.83 5.70
CA PRO A 164 -19.91 -19.52 6.14
C PRO A 164 -18.84 -18.63 6.78
N ASP A 165 -17.78 -19.20 7.39
CA ASP A 165 -16.70 -18.40 7.97
C ASP A 165 -15.83 -17.73 6.90
N VAL A 166 -15.71 -18.31 5.71
CA VAL A 166 -15.02 -17.69 4.56
C VAL A 166 -15.80 -16.49 4.06
N GLU A 167 -17.12 -16.63 4.02
CA GLU A 167 -18.04 -15.54 3.67
C GLU A 167 -17.92 -14.38 4.66
N ARG A 168 -18.06 -14.66 5.96
CA ARG A 168 -17.88 -13.67 7.03
C ARG A 168 -16.51 -13.01 7.00
N PHE A 169 -15.46 -13.77 6.72
CA PHE A 169 -14.11 -13.22 6.64
C PHE A 169 -13.98 -12.25 5.47
N ILE A 170 -14.48 -12.58 4.27
CA ILE A 170 -14.49 -11.66 3.13
C ILE A 170 -15.38 -10.44 3.40
N GLY A 171 -16.54 -10.64 4.05
CA GLY A 171 -17.41 -9.54 4.45
C GLY A 171 -16.71 -8.58 5.42
N CYS A 172 -16.04 -9.13 6.44
CA CYS A 172 -15.21 -8.36 7.34
C CYS A 172 -14.09 -7.63 6.58
N TYR A 173 -13.42 -8.34 5.67
CA TYR A 173 -12.37 -7.78 4.81
C TYR A 173 -12.86 -6.50 4.14
N LEU A 174 -13.93 -6.60 3.34
CA LEU A 174 -14.50 -5.48 2.60
C LEU A 174 -14.95 -4.33 3.52
N SER A 175 -15.49 -4.64 4.70
CA SER A 175 -16.00 -3.63 5.64
C SER A 175 -14.93 -2.86 6.39
N GLN A 176 -13.77 -3.49 6.66
CA GLN A 176 -12.72 -2.92 7.49
C GLN A 176 -11.56 -2.33 6.67
N LEU A 177 -11.55 -2.49 5.34
CA LEU A 177 -10.50 -1.96 4.45
C LEU A 177 -10.08 -0.53 4.80
N PRO A 178 -10.98 0.48 4.92
CA PRO A 178 -10.57 1.85 5.16
C PRO A 178 -9.79 2.05 6.47
N GLN A 179 -9.99 1.18 7.46
CA GLN A 179 -9.32 1.28 8.76
C GLN A 179 -7.90 0.70 8.73
N VAL A 180 -7.67 -0.32 7.90
CA VAL A 180 -6.40 -1.06 7.88
C VAL A 180 -5.42 -0.57 6.80
N MET A 181 -5.89 0.16 5.77
CA MET A 181 -5.04 0.59 4.64
C MET A 181 -3.79 1.37 5.07
N ASN A 182 -3.93 2.27 6.05
CA ASN A 182 -2.81 3.09 6.52
C ASN A 182 -1.74 2.29 7.26
N GLU A 183 -2.12 1.18 7.89
CA GLU A 183 -1.20 0.31 8.62
C GLU A 183 -0.37 -0.56 7.65
N VAL A 184 -0.96 -0.97 6.53
CA VAL A 184 -0.31 -1.84 5.53
C VAL A 184 0.38 -1.07 4.40
N GLY A 185 0.12 0.23 4.26
CA GLY A 185 0.74 1.09 3.24
C GLY A 185 0.09 1.01 1.85
N TYR A 186 -1.13 0.48 1.76
CA TYR A 186 -1.89 0.40 0.50
C TYR A 186 -2.96 1.49 0.37
N LEU A 187 -3.48 1.62 -0.84
CA LEU A 187 -4.52 2.58 -1.19
C LEU A 187 -5.84 1.86 -1.41
N LEU A 188 -6.93 2.56 -1.14
CA LEU A 188 -8.26 2.04 -1.43
C LEU A 188 -8.47 1.91 -2.95
N PRO A 189 -9.20 0.89 -3.42
CA PRO A 189 -9.63 0.82 -4.81
C PRO A 189 -10.57 2.00 -5.12
N SER A 190 -10.76 2.29 -6.42
CA SER A 190 -11.71 3.31 -6.83
C SER A 190 -13.13 2.99 -6.32
N ARG A 191 -13.95 4.02 -6.07
CA ARG A 191 -15.34 3.84 -5.59
C ARG A 191 -16.14 2.87 -6.46
N ASN A 192 -15.94 2.93 -7.77
CA ASN A 192 -16.64 2.04 -8.71
C ASN A 192 -16.18 0.58 -8.53
N LEU A 193 -14.88 0.32 -8.48
CA LEU A 193 -14.35 -1.02 -8.27
C LEU A 193 -14.76 -1.59 -6.90
N PHE A 194 -14.75 -0.76 -5.86
CA PHE A 194 -15.21 -1.18 -4.54
C PHE A 194 -16.71 -1.49 -4.54
N ALA A 195 -17.54 -0.63 -5.13
CA ALA A 195 -18.98 -0.90 -5.25
C ALA A 195 -19.26 -2.20 -6.03
N GLN A 196 -18.51 -2.48 -7.09
CA GLN A 196 -18.59 -3.75 -7.83
C GLN A 196 -18.20 -4.96 -6.96
N ALA A 197 -17.20 -4.83 -6.08
CA ALA A 197 -16.81 -5.86 -5.13
C ALA A 197 -17.99 -6.21 -4.19
N ILE A 198 -18.62 -5.17 -3.64
CA ILE A 198 -19.77 -5.31 -2.72
C ILE A 198 -20.98 -5.91 -3.43
N GLN A 199 -21.28 -5.47 -4.65
CA GLN A 199 -22.35 -6.05 -5.46
C GLN A 199 -22.10 -7.53 -5.77
N SER A 200 -20.87 -7.88 -6.15
CA SER A 200 -20.46 -9.25 -6.44
C SER A 200 -20.57 -10.13 -5.19
N PHE A 201 -20.20 -9.60 -4.02
CA PHE A 201 -20.31 -10.29 -2.75
C PHE A 201 -21.78 -10.59 -2.41
N ASN A 202 -22.62 -9.56 -2.42
CA ASN A 202 -24.05 -9.67 -2.12
C ASN A 202 -24.80 -10.58 -3.12
N ALA A 203 -24.37 -10.63 -4.39
CA ALA A 203 -24.94 -11.52 -5.39
C ALA A 203 -24.50 -12.98 -5.22
N SER A 204 -23.29 -13.21 -4.71
CA SER A 204 -22.70 -14.55 -4.60
C SER A 204 -23.25 -15.38 -3.44
N CYS A 205 -23.99 -14.76 -2.53
CA CYS A 205 -24.55 -15.40 -1.36
C CYS A 205 -25.87 -14.75 -0.93
N GLN A 206 -26.99 -15.46 -1.13
CA GLN A 206 -28.33 -14.93 -0.81
C GLN A 206 -28.59 -14.83 0.71
N GLU A 207 -27.92 -15.65 1.51
CA GLU A 207 -27.99 -15.67 2.98
C GLU A 207 -27.17 -14.53 3.62
N CYS A 208 -26.27 -13.91 2.87
CA CYS A 208 -25.45 -12.75 3.25
C CYS A 208 -26.25 -11.44 3.37
N ARG A 209 -27.54 -11.47 3.05
CA ARG A 209 -28.47 -10.33 3.21
C ARG A 209 -28.92 -10.09 4.65
N ARG A 210 -28.27 -10.67 5.66
CA ARG A 210 -28.55 -10.36 7.07
C ARG A 210 -27.65 -9.21 7.52
N GLU A 211 -28.29 -8.06 7.74
CA GLU A 211 -27.78 -6.79 8.28
C GLU A 211 -26.58 -6.22 7.51
N SER A 212 -26.86 -5.33 6.56
CA SER A 212 -25.89 -4.42 5.93
C SER A 212 -25.89 -3.06 6.65
N VAL A 213 -24.74 -2.38 6.68
CA VAL A 213 -24.67 -1.01 7.24
C VAL A 213 -25.05 0.01 6.16
N ALA A 214 -25.92 0.97 6.50
CA ALA A 214 -26.36 2.02 5.57
C ALA A 214 -25.28 3.09 5.28
N ALA A 215 -24.22 3.19 6.10
CA ALA A 215 -23.23 4.26 6.01
C ALA A 215 -21.79 3.71 5.97
N HIS A 216 -21.33 3.32 4.79
CA HIS A 216 -19.91 3.06 4.52
C HIS A 216 -19.41 4.07 3.45
N PRO A 217 -18.24 4.72 3.63
CA PRO A 217 -17.83 5.86 2.82
C PRO A 217 -17.56 5.54 1.34
N LEU A 218 -17.38 4.26 1.01
CA LEU A 218 -17.04 3.81 -0.33
C LEU A 218 -18.20 3.16 -1.12
N ALA A 219 -19.24 2.65 -0.45
CA ALA A 219 -20.36 1.95 -1.10
C ALA A 219 -21.55 1.79 -0.15
N GLU A 220 -22.74 1.56 -0.71
CA GLU A 220 -23.93 1.14 0.05
C GLU A 220 -23.97 -0.37 0.24
N ASN A 221 -24.72 -0.85 1.25
CA ASN A 221 -24.93 -2.28 1.53
C ASN A 221 -23.64 -3.07 1.78
N VAL A 222 -22.68 -2.46 2.46
CA VAL A 222 -21.44 -3.13 2.85
C VAL A 222 -21.74 -4.15 3.95
N PRO A 223 -21.20 -5.39 3.85
CA PRO A 223 -21.39 -6.42 4.86
C PRO A 223 -20.86 -5.95 6.22
N ILE A 224 -21.50 -6.39 7.30
CA ILE A 224 -20.97 -6.17 8.66
C ILE A 224 -19.80 -7.13 8.88
N CYS A 225 -18.73 -6.65 9.52
CA CYS A 225 -17.74 -7.55 10.10
C CYS A 225 -18.33 -8.25 11.32
N ASP A 226 -19.01 -9.38 11.09
CA ASP A 226 -19.46 -10.29 12.13
C ASP A 226 -18.65 -11.59 12.03
N ALA A 227 -17.81 -11.87 13.02
CA ALA A 227 -17.05 -13.11 13.08
C ALA A 227 -17.94 -14.33 13.40
N GLY A 228 -19.16 -14.10 13.88
CA GLY A 228 -20.06 -15.14 14.36
C GLY A 228 -19.54 -15.84 15.61
N ASN A 229 -20.40 -16.69 16.20
CA ASN A 229 -20.02 -17.61 17.26
C ASN A 229 -19.88 -19.02 16.69
N THR A 230 -18.92 -19.22 15.79
CA THR A 230 -18.74 -20.51 15.10
C THR A 230 -17.82 -21.44 15.88
N ALA A 231 -18.11 -22.75 15.79
CA ALA A 231 -17.17 -23.78 16.22
C ALA A 231 -15.84 -23.57 15.48
N ALA A 232 -14.70 -23.82 16.13
CA ALA A 232 -13.39 -23.56 15.53
C ALA A 232 -13.24 -24.25 14.16
N THR A 233 -13.22 -23.47 13.08
CA THR A 233 -12.97 -23.88 11.70
C THR A 233 -11.61 -23.38 11.22
N SER A 234 -11.24 -23.73 9.99
CA SER A 234 -10.06 -23.16 9.34
C SER A 234 -10.41 -22.46 8.02
N ILE A 235 -9.76 -21.33 7.79
CA ILE A 235 -9.76 -20.58 6.54
C ILE A 235 -8.33 -20.61 5.98
N ALA A 236 -8.19 -20.98 4.71
CA ALA A 236 -6.92 -20.97 4.01
C ALA A 236 -6.93 -19.93 2.88
N VAL A 237 -6.09 -18.91 3.01
CA VAL A 237 -5.80 -17.91 1.97
C VAL A 237 -4.48 -18.29 1.30
N VAL A 238 -4.48 -18.38 -0.04
CA VAL A 238 -3.30 -18.77 -0.83
C VAL A 238 -3.05 -17.74 -1.93
N GLY A 239 -1.80 -17.35 -2.15
CA GLY A 239 -1.47 -16.49 -3.27
C GLY A 239 -0.38 -15.49 -2.98
N SER A 240 -0.68 -14.23 -3.21
CA SER A 240 0.32 -13.19 -3.41
C SER A 240 1.08 -12.82 -2.12
N SER A 241 2.42 -12.89 -2.15
CA SER A 241 3.29 -12.32 -1.11
C SER A 241 3.06 -10.82 -0.89
N THR A 242 2.56 -10.13 -1.92
CA THR A 242 2.16 -8.72 -1.79
C THR A 242 0.87 -8.57 -1.02
N VAL A 243 -0.13 -9.42 -1.24
CA VAL A 243 -1.42 -9.25 -0.55
C VAL A 243 -1.37 -9.85 0.86
N GLN A 244 -0.41 -10.75 1.12
CA GLN A 244 -0.21 -11.42 2.39
C GLN A 244 -0.26 -10.47 3.61
N PRO A 245 0.48 -9.34 3.69
CA PRO A 245 0.41 -8.46 4.86
C PRO A 245 -0.99 -7.90 5.12
N LEU A 246 -1.75 -7.58 4.07
CA LEU A 246 -3.14 -7.13 4.20
C LEU A 246 -4.06 -8.27 4.66
N SER A 247 -3.87 -9.47 4.10
CA SER A 247 -4.63 -10.67 4.48
C SER A 247 -4.36 -11.09 5.94
N GLU A 248 -3.12 -11.02 6.40
CA GLU A 248 -2.72 -11.29 7.79
C GLU A 248 -3.24 -10.24 8.76
N ARG A 249 -3.19 -8.95 8.38
CA ARG A 249 -3.79 -7.89 9.19
C ARG A 249 -5.30 -8.08 9.31
N MET A 250 -5.97 -8.40 8.22
CA MET A 250 -7.41 -8.67 8.26
C MET A 250 -7.75 -9.91 9.08
N ALA A 251 -6.92 -10.97 9.01
CA ALA A 251 -7.07 -12.15 9.86
C ALA A 251 -7.03 -11.78 11.36
N SER A 252 -6.12 -10.87 11.73
CA SER A 252 -6.02 -10.33 13.10
C SER A 252 -7.27 -9.55 13.48
N VAL A 253 -7.75 -8.63 12.62
CA VAL A 253 -9.00 -7.89 12.84
C VAL A 253 -10.19 -8.83 13.01
N PHE A 254 -10.29 -9.88 12.20
CA PHE A 254 -11.38 -10.85 12.30
C PHE A 254 -11.32 -11.68 13.60
N ALA A 255 -10.11 -12.01 14.06
CA ALA A 255 -9.91 -12.66 15.36
C ALA A 255 -10.27 -11.73 16.53
N GLU A 256 -9.89 -10.44 16.47
CA GLU A 256 -10.28 -9.40 17.45
C GLU A 256 -11.81 -9.24 17.53
N ARG A 257 -12.52 -9.50 16.42
CA ARG A 257 -13.98 -9.47 16.33
C ARG A 257 -14.66 -10.73 16.84
N GLY A 258 -13.89 -11.71 17.32
CA GLY A 258 -14.39 -12.88 18.04
C GLY A 258 -14.20 -14.21 17.33
N PHE A 259 -13.60 -14.24 16.12
CA PHE A 259 -13.34 -15.50 15.43
C PHE A 259 -12.38 -16.38 16.24
N ARG A 260 -12.75 -17.65 16.45
CA ARG A 260 -11.99 -18.61 17.28
C ARG A 260 -11.30 -19.71 16.47
N GLY A 261 -11.49 -19.73 15.15
CA GLY A 261 -10.81 -20.67 14.25
C GLY A 261 -9.38 -20.23 13.91
N THR A 262 -8.79 -20.92 12.94
CA THR A 262 -7.45 -20.61 12.41
C THR A 262 -7.54 -20.04 11.01
N ILE A 263 -6.84 -18.93 10.75
CA ILE A 263 -6.65 -18.41 9.40
C ILE A 263 -5.19 -18.63 9.02
N ALA A 264 -4.94 -19.39 7.97
CA ALA A 264 -3.62 -19.57 7.39
C ALA A 264 -3.53 -18.73 6.11
N VAL A 265 -2.49 -17.89 6.03
CA VAL A 265 -2.21 -17.06 4.85
C VAL A 265 -0.87 -17.51 4.26
N ASP A 266 -0.88 -17.87 2.98
CA ASP A 266 0.30 -18.33 2.24
C ASP A 266 0.64 -17.35 1.11
N GLY A 267 1.81 -16.72 1.16
CA GLY A 267 2.32 -15.80 0.14
C GLY A 267 3.18 -16.44 -0.94
N SER A 268 2.83 -17.63 -1.45
CA SER A 268 3.63 -18.36 -2.44
C SER A 268 3.66 -17.76 -3.86
N GLY A 269 2.96 -16.65 -4.09
CA GLY A 269 2.79 -15.93 -5.35
C GLY A 269 1.42 -16.14 -6.00
N THR A 270 0.90 -15.11 -6.70
CA THR A 270 -0.44 -15.11 -7.31
C THR A 270 -0.71 -16.34 -8.19
N GLY A 271 0.23 -16.70 -9.07
CA GLY A 271 0.08 -17.89 -9.93
C GLY A 271 0.10 -19.22 -9.16
N ALA A 272 0.85 -19.29 -8.05
CA ALA A 272 0.83 -20.44 -7.15
C ALA A 272 -0.50 -20.56 -6.41
N GLY A 273 -1.04 -19.44 -5.93
CA GLY A 273 -2.37 -19.35 -5.34
C GLY A 273 -3.46 -19.84 -6.29
N PHE A 274 -3.49 -19.34 -7.54
CA PHE A 274 -4.45 -19.80 -8.54
C PHE A 274 -4.27 -21.29 -8.86
N ARG A 275 -3.04 -21.81 -9.03
CA ARG A 275 -2.84 -23.26 -9.22
C ARG A 275 -3.39 -24.07 -8.04
N ASN A 276 -3.10 -23.65 -6.81
CA ASN A 276 -3.59 -24.33 -5.61
C ASN A 276 -5.13 -24.35 -5.59
N PHE A 277 -5.77 -23.20 -5.83
CA PHE A 277 -7.22 -23.08 -5.77
C PHE A 277 -7.97 -23.68 -6.96
N CYS A 278 -7.49 -23.41 -8.18
CA CYS A 278 -8.18 -23.68 -9.44
C CYS A 278 -7.79 -25.00 -10.08
N THR A 279 -6.63 -25.57 -9.74
CA THR A 279 -6.19 -26.86 -10.29
C THR A 279 -6.20 -27.94 -9.23
N LEU A 280 -5.73 -27.65 -8.02
CA LEU A 280 -5.63 -28.64 -6.94
C LEU A 280 -6.86 -28.65 -6.01
N GLY A 281 -7.77 -27.66 -6.13
CA GLY A 281 -8.93 -27.52 -5.25
C GLY A 281 -8.55 -27.23 -3.78
N ARG A 282 -7.36 -26.67 -3.54
CA ARG A 282 -6.82 -26.35 -2.20
C ARG A 282 -6.94 -24.85 -1.91
N GLY A 283 -7.22 -24.52 -0.66
CA GLY A 283 -7.49 -23.14 -0.26
C GLY A 283 -8.94 -22.75 -0.43
N ASP A 284 -9.32 -21.70 0.29
CA ASP A 284 -10.67 -21.13 0.36
C ASP A 284 -10.75 -19.77 -0.34
N ILE A 285 -9.64 -19.02 -0.30
CA ILE A 285 -9.51 -17.68 -0.90
C ILE A 285 -8.19 -17.64 -1.66
N VAL A 286 -8.19 -17.02 -2.84
CA VAL A 286 -6.96 -16.61 -3.52
C VAL A 286 -6.76 -15.12 -3.32
N ASP A 287 -5.66 -14.70 -2.73
CA ASP A 287 -5.26 -13.31 -2.78
C ASP A 287 -4.25 -13.07 -3.92
N ALA A 288 -4.41 -11.96 -4.63
CA ALA A 288 -3.76 -11.80 -5.93
C ALA A 288 -3.36 -10.35 -6.17
N SER A 289 -2.12 -10.17 -6.61
CA SER A 289 -1.55 -8.86 -6.99
C SER A 289 -1.71 -8.53 -8.47
N ARG A 290 -2.53 -9.30 -9.19
CA ARG A 290 -2.96 -9.06 -10.57
C ARG A 290 -4.32 -9.69 -10.82
N SER A 291 -4.94 -9.34 -11.94
CA SER A 291 -6.14 -10.05 -12.39
C SER A 291 -5.86 -11.52 -12.70
N VAL A 292 -6.87 -12.37 -12.53
CA VAL A 292 -6.84 -13.76 -12.99
C VAL A 292 -6.71 -13.84 -14.52
N THR A 293 -5.89 -14.76 -15.03
CA THR A 293 -5.78 -14.99 -16.49
C THR A 293 -6.98 -15.79 -17.04
N SER A 294 -7.12 -15.83 -18.36
CA SER A 294 -8.15 -16.66 -19.02
C SER A 294 -7.94 -18.16 -18.76
N GLU A 295 -6.68 -18.61 -18.75
CA GLU A 295 -6.31 -19.99 -18.44
C GLU A 295 -6.62 -20.35 -16.98
N GLU A 296 -6.21 -19.51 -16.03
CA GLU A 296 -6.51 -19.72 -14.62
C GLU A 296 -8.02 -19.80 -14.38
N ARG A 297 -8.79 -18.86 -14.96
CA ARG A 297 -10.25 -18.86 -14.88
C ARG A 297 -10.88 -20.13 -15.46
N ALA A 298 -10.36 -20.63 -16.59
CA ALA A 298 -10.81 -21.88 -17.20
C ALA A 298 -10.53 -23.07 -16.28
N ASN A 299 -9.35 -23.12 -15.66
CA ASN A 299 -8.98 -24.16 -14.69
C ASN A 299 -9.95 -24.18 -13.49
N CYS A 300 -10.27 -23.02 -12.90
CA CYS A 300 -11.19 -22.99 -11.76
C CYS A 300 -12.59 -23.46 -12.16
N SER A 301 -13.05 -23.05 -13.35
CA SER A 301 -14.36 -23.45 -13.88
C SER A 301 -14.44 -24.96 -14.13
N ALA A 302 -13.35 -25.59 -14.59
CA ALA A 302 -13.29 -27.04 -14.84
C ALA A 302 -13.48 -27.88 -13.57
N ILE A 303 -13.18 -27.33 -12.39
CA ILE A 303 -13.40 -27.99 -11.09
C ILE A 303 -14.61 -27.43 -10.33
N GLY A 304 -15.49 -26.67 -10.99
CA GLY A 304 -16.71 -26.11 -10.38
C GLY A 304 -16.47 -24.92 -9.46
N ARG A 305 -15.28 -24.31 -9.48
CA ARG A 305 -14.89 -23.14 -8.68
C ARG A 305 -14.86 -21.87 -9.53
N ALA A 306 -15.94 -21.56 -10.23
CA ALA A 306 -16.05 -20.29 -10.95
C ALA A 306 -15.76 -19.10 -10.01
N LEU A 307 -14.82 -18.25 -10.40
CA LEU A 307 -14.28 -17.20 -9.53
C LEU A 307 -15.17 -15.97 -9.46
N VAL A 308 -15.22 -15.38 -8.26
CA VAL A 308 -15.77 -14.06 -7.98
C VAL A 308 -14.63 -13.16 -7.53
N PRO A 309 -14.33 -12.07 -8.26
CA PRO A 309 -13.29 -11.11 -7.89
C PRO A 309 -13.80 -10.09 -6.87
N PHE A 310 -12.93 -9.74 -5.92
CA PHE A 310 -13.13 -8.64 -4.98
C PHE A 310 -11.89 -7.75 -5.01
N PRO A 311 -11.91 -6.62 -5.74
CA PRO A 311 -10.89 -5.58 -5.61
C PRO A 311 -10.82 -5.10 -4.16
N VAL A 312 -9.67 -5.21 -3.51
CA VAL A 312 -9.51 -4.88 -2.09
C VAL A 312 -8.53 -3.74 -1.83
N ALA A 313 -7.55 -3.54 -2.70
CA ALA A 313 -6.56 -2.49 -2.53
C ALA A 313 -5.88 -2.17 -3.87
N VAL A 314 -5.14 -1.08 -3.89
CA VAL A 314 -4.15 -0.76 -4.91
C VAL A 314 -2.81 -0.56 -4.20
N ASP A 315 -1.83 -1.33 -4.64
CA ASP A 315 -0.43 -1.13 -4.26
C ASP A 315 0.22 -0.28 -5.34
N ALA A 316 0.96 0.75 -4.95
CA ALA A 316 1.62 1.62 -5.91
C ALA A 316 2.98 2.06 -5.38
N LEU A 317 4.01 1.92 -6.21
CA LEU A 317 5.33 2.47 -5.95
C LEU A 317 5.38 3.94 -6.37
N ALA A 318 6.21 4.72 -5.70
CA ALA A 318 6.56 6.07 -6.11
C ALA A 318 8.06 6.10 -6.35
N ILE A 319 8.47 6.51 -7.55
CA ILE A 319 9.87 6.92 -7.77
C ILE A 319 9.97 8.37 -7.36
N VAL A 320 10.76 8.64 -6.32
CA VAL A 320 10.83 9.92 -5.64
C VAL A 320 12.20 10.56 -5.76
N VAL A 321 12.19 11.88 -5.82
CA VAL A 321 13.37 12.75 -5.70
C VAL A 321 13.02 13.91 -4.77
N SER A 322 14.05 14.63 -4.31
CA SER A 322 13.86 15.92 -3.64
C SER A 322 13.02 16.86 -4.52
N ALA A 323 12.16 17.67 -3.90
CA ALA A 323 11.41 18.73 -4.58
C ALA A 323 12.35 19.70 -5.32
N ASP A 324 13.57 19.87 -4.83
CA ASP A 324 14.62 20.72 -5.41
C ASP A 324 15.44 20.01 -6.50
N ASN A 325 15.14 18.75 -6.85
CA ASN A 325 15.85 18.04 -7.90
C ASN A 325 15.72 18.76 -9.25
N PRO A 326 16.82 19.18 -9.89
CA PRO A 326 16.75 20.13 -11.00
C PRO A 326 16.56 19.49 -12.37
N PHE A 327 16.64 18.16 -12.51
CA PHE A 327 16.74 17.52 -13.83
C PHE A 327 15.84 16.29 -14.04
N LEU A 328 15.62 15.46 -13.01
CA LEU A 328 14.91 14.19 -13.19
C LEU A 328 13.40 14.41 -13.10
N GLN A 329 12.74 14.61 -14.24
CA GLN A 329 11.28 14.80 -14.32
C GLN A 329 10.55 13.49 -14.66
N GLU A 330 11.21 12.61 -15.38
CA GLU A 330 10.66 11.36 -15.91
C GLU A 330 11.75 10.33 -16.14
N ALA A 331 11.36 9.06 -16.22
CA ALA A 331 12.20 7.96 -16.67
C ALA A 331 11.36 6.92 -17.41
N SER A 332 11.95 6.24 -18.39
CA SER A 332 11.34 5.06 -19.01
C SER A 332 11.49 3.82 -18.12
N LEU A 333 10.68 2.80 -18.39
CA LEU A 333 10.83 1.49 -17.73
C LEU A 333 12.20 0.84 -18.01
N GLU A 334 12.86 1.18 -19.12
CA GLU A 334 14.20 0.68 -19.46
C GLU A 334 15.31 1.46 -18.73
N GLU A 335 15.07 2.74 -18.44
CA GLU A 335 16.01 3.58 -17.70
C GLU A 335 15.99 3.25 -16.21
N LEU A 336 14.85 2.87 -15.62
CA LEU A 336 14.75 2.60 -14.18
C LEU A 336 15.74 1.54 -13.65
N PRO A 337 15.95 0.37 -14.29
CA PRO A 337 17.00 -0.56 -13.87
C PRO A 337 18.40 0.07 -13.92
N GLN A 338 18.68 0.93 -14.91
CA GLN A 338 19.96 1.66 -14.96
C GLN A 338 20.06 2.64 -13.78
N ILE A 339 18.99 3.39 -13.53
CA ILE A 339 18.82 4.33 -12.41
C ILE A 339 18.59 3.60 -11.08
N PHE A 340 18.72 2.28 -10.93
CA PHE A 340 18.67 1.69 -9.58
C PHE A 340 19.73 0.62 -9.34
N ALA A 341 20.35 0.11 -10.40
CA ALA A 341 21.25 -1.02 -10.28
C ALA A 341 22.57 -0.88 -11.05
N TYR A 342 22.55 -0.32 -12.26
CA TYR A 342 23.68 -0.47 -13.18
C TYR A 342 24.52 0.79 -13.38
N ALA A 343 23.90 1.97 -13.46
CA ALA A 343 24.61 3.22 -13.70
C ALA A 343 25.33 3.70 -12.45
N ARG A 344 26.52 4.29 -12.63
CA ARG A 344 27.28 4.94 -11.55
C ARG A 344 26.98 6.44 -11.49
N GLN A 345 26.84 7.07 -12.65
CA GLN A 345 26.52 8.48 -12.80
C GLN A 345 25.22 8.67 -13.58
N TRP A 346 24.55 9.79 -13.36
CA TRP A 346 23.32 10.13 -14.07
C TRP A 346 23.51 10.17 -15.60
N SER A 347 24.65 10.68 -16.06
CA SER A 347 25.03 10.71 -17.47
C SER A 347 25.21 9.34 -18.13
N ASP A 348 25.41 8.27 -17.34
CA ASP A 348 25.54 6.89 -17.87
C ASP A 348 24.18 6.37 -18.37
N VAL A 349 23.09 6.87 -17.80
CA VAL A 349 21.71 6.54 -18.21
C VAL A 349 21.29 7.42 -19.38
N ASN A 350 21.46 8.73 -19.23
CA ASN A 350 21.08 9.71 -20.22
C ASN A 350 22.18 10.79 -20.31
N PRO A 351 22.87 10.93 -21.45
CA PRO A 351 23.98 11.87 -21.60
C PRO A 351 23.63 13.35 -21.37
N THR A 352 22.34 13.70 -21.32
CA THR A 352 21.87 15.07 -21.00
C THR A 352 21.75 15.34 -19.51
N TRP A 353 21.80 14.30 -18.67
CA TRP A 353 21.78 14.41 -17.21
C TRP A 353 23.18 14.69 -16.64
N PRO A 354 23.28 15.15 -15.38
CA PRO A 354 24.56 15.54 -14.78
C PRO A 354 25.62 14.45 -14.77
N HIS A 355 26.89 14.85 -14.84
CA HIS A 355 28.04 13.96 -14.60
C HIS A 355 28.31 13.84 -13.08
N GLU A 356 27.28 13.42 -12.35
CA GLU A 356 27.33 13.25 -10.90
C GLU A 356 26.99 11.81 -10.52
N PRO A 357 27.61 11.26 -9.47
CA PRO A 357 27.26 9.94 -8.96
C PRO A 357 25.77 9.85 -8.58
N ILE A 358 25.14 8.72 -8.86
CA ILE A 358 23.76 8.48 -8.44
C ILE A 358 23.78 8.05 -6.98
N ALA A 359 23.11 8.80 -6.11
CA ALA A 359 22.83 8.37 -4.73
C ALA A 359 21.41 7.80 -4.67
N ARG A 360 21.26 6.66 -3.98
CA ARG A 360 20.04 5.85 -4.00
C ARG A 360 19.54 5.62 -2.59
N ALA A 361 18.25 5.76 -2.36
CA ALA A 361 17.59 5.35 -1.13
C ALA A 361 16.54 4.28 -1.46
N ILE A 362 16.75 3.05 -0.99
CA ILE A 362 15.90 1.90 -1.33
C ILE A 362 15.35 1.21 -0.09
N PRO A 363 14.16 0.59 -0.17
CA PRO A 363 13.63 -0.25 0.90
C PRO A 363 14.54 -1.45 1.15
N GLY A 364 14.49 -1.97 2.37
CA GLY A 364 15.23 -3.17 2.73
C GLY A 364 14.72 -4.44 2.07
N ALA A 365 15.56 -5.46 2.11
CA ALA A 365 15.38 -6.71 1.36
C ALA A 365 14.17 -7.54 1.80
N GLN A 366 13.59 -7.23 2.96
CA GLN A 366 12.40 -7.90 3.49
C GLN A 366 11.11 -7.12 3.20
N SER A 367 11.23 -5.95 2.57
CA SER A 367 10.09 -5.10 2.24
C SER A 367 9.35 -5.62 1.01
N GLY A 368 8.02 -5.73 1.09
CA GLY A 368 7.18 -6.04 -0.07
C GLY A 368 7.29 -4.98 -1.19
N THR A 369 7.67 -3.75 -0.84
CA THR A 369 7.98 -2.68 -1.80
C THR A 369 9.26 -2.99 -2.58
N PHE A 370 10.28 -3.52 -1.91
CA PHE A 370 11.51 -3.99 -2.57
C PHE A 370 11.20 -5.15 -3.52
N ASP A 371 10.46 -6.16 -3.05
CA ASP A 371 10.05 -7.31 -3.86
C ASP A 371 9.26 -6.86 -5.10
N TYR A 372 8.32 -5.92 -4.93
CA TYR A 372 7.56 -5.42 -6.07
C TYR A 372 8.42 -4.65 -7.06
N PHE A 373 9.37 -3.84 -6.59
CA PHE A 373 10.27 -3.13 -7.49
C PHE A 373 11.12 -4.13 -8.30
N VAL A 374 11.61 -5.19 -7.66
CA VAL A 374 12.35 -6.25 -8.37
C VAL A 374 11.46 -6.89 -9.45
N GLU A 375 10.24 -7.30 -9.10
CA GLU A 375 9.28 -7.91 -10.04
C GLU A 375 8.93 -6.96 -11.20
N ALA A 376 8.51 -5.73 -10.89
CA ALA A 376 7.97 -4.80 -11.86
C ALA A 376 9.05 -4.20 -12.76
N ILE A 377 10.15 -3.75 -12.17
CA ILE A 377 11.19 -2.98 -12.85
C ILE A 377 12.35 -3.89 -13.27
N MET A 378 12.95 -4.61 -12.32
CA MET A 378 14.18 -5.33 -12.61
C MET A 378 13.95 -6.57 -13.47
N GLU A 379 12.80 -7.24 -13.31
CA GLU A 379 12.39 -8.39 -14.13
C GLU A 379 11.48 -8.00 -15.32
N GLY A 380 11.03 -6.74 -15.39
CA GLY A 380 10.27 -6.21 -16.51
C GLY A 380 8.79 -6.60 -16.53
N ASN A 381 8.15 -6.77 -15.37
CA ASN A 381 6.73 -7.13 -15.28
C ASN A 381 5.76 -5.95 -15.09
N ALA A 382 6.21 -4.69 -15.09
CA ALA A 382 5.36 -3.52 -14.83
C ALA A 382 4.14 -3.35 -15.76
N LEU A 383 4.16 -3.94 -16.97
CA LEU A 383 3.08 -3.81 -17.97
C LEU A 383 2.27 -5.10 -18.17
N ARG A 384 2.40 -6.10 -17.28
CA ARG A 384 1.80 -7.43 -17.45
C ARG A 384 0.42 -7.59 -16.83
#